data_AF-A0A1I6BIP9-F1
#
_entry.id   AF-A0A1I6BIP9-F1
#
_cell.length_a   1.000
_cell.length_b   1.000
_cell.length_c   1.000
_cell.angle_alpha   90.00
_cell.angle_beta   90.00
_cell.angle_gamma   90.00
#
_symmetry.space_group_name_H-M   'P 1'
#
loop_
_entity.id
_entity.type
_entity.pdbx_description
1 polymer ?
#
loop_
_entity_poly.entity_id
_entity_poly.type
_entity_poly.pdbx_seq_one_letter_code
_entity_poly.pdbx_strand_id
1 'polypeptide(L)'
;MTRRSAEYRARLQRWLEQGKGQLKQGLERLQEQLSPVPWPERSQRLGAIPDGHASRWQPRPSSSSAELALLLADLPLVERQLLASLLDAPSAGVRALVEAVERLQLDWRQRLDPLHSHREYAAQLETLVSLLGLPVAARSAYLENELRLFRELDSLLLESLPLRLRGELANRFVAGEGGLMRWWHSQLLARAGVPGYGVEGLGEEDWPDMPPAWFALGWIAGLRQTGDRDR
;
A
#
# COMPACT_ATOMS: atom_id res chain seq x y z
N MET A 1 2.80 -37.93 49.16
CA MET A 1 3.69 -37.47 48.06
C MET A 1 2.95 -36.66 46.98
N THR A 2 1.97 -35.81 47.32
CA THR A 2 1.03 -35.21 46.35
C THR A 2 0.99 -33.67 46.34
N ARG A 3 1.47 -33.01 47.40
CA ARG A 3 1.42 -31.53 47.53
C ARG A 3 2.52 -30.82 46.73
N ARG A 4 3.76 -31.34 46.78
CA ARG A 4 4.92 -30.81 46.04
C ARG A 4 4.76 -30.87 44.51
N SER A 5 4.05 -31.87 43.99
CA SER A 5 3.81 -31.99 42.54
C SER A 5 2.74 -31.00 42.04
N ALA A 6 1.73 -30.70 42.86
CA ALA A 6 0.71 -29.70 42.54
C ALA A 6 1.28 -28.26 42.60
N GLU A 7 2.07 -27.94 43.61
CA GLU A 7 2.75 -26.64 43.74
C GLU A 7 3.76 -26.40 42.61
N TYR A 8 4.51 -27.44 42.21
CA TYR A 8 5.42 -27.39 41.07
C TYR A 8 4.66 -27.13 39.76
N ARG A 9 3.56 -27.85 39.48
CA ARG A 9 2.72 -27.62 38.30
C ARG A 9 2.14 -26.21 38.27
N ALA A 10 1.63 -25.71 39.40
CA ALA A 10 1.08 -24.36 39.50
C ALA A 10 2.14 -23.26 39.32
N ARG A 11 3.40 -23.51 39.73
CA ARG A 11 4.51 -22.58 39.50
C ARG A 11 4.95 -22.59 38.03
N LEU A 12 4.98 -23.76 37.41
CA LEU A 12 5.36 -23.95 36.01
C LEU A 12 4.31 -23.36 35.06
N GLN A 13 3.03 -23.51 35.39
CA GLN A 13 1.91 -22.91 34.66
C GLN A 13 1.93 -21.38 34.74
N ARG A 14 2.19 -20.81 35.92
CA ARG A 14 2.39 -19.35 36.07
C ARG A 14 3.59 -18.84 35.29
N TRP A 15 4.70 -19.58 35.28
CA TRP A 15 5.88 -19.21 34.49
C TRP A 15 5.60 -19.26 32.99
N LEU A 16 4.86 -20.26 32.50
CA LEU A 16 4.44 -20.36 31.10
C LEU A 16 3.47 -19.24 30.70
N GLU A 17 2.51 -18.88 31.56
CA GLU A 17 1.57 -17.78 31.29
C GLU A 17 2.28 -16.41 31.29
N GLN A 18 3.20 -16.19 32.22
CA GLN A 18 4.03 -14.97 32.23
C GLN A 18 4.96 -14.90 31.00
N GLY A 19 5.59 -16.01 30.62
CA GLY A 19 6.43 -16.10 29.42
C GLY A 19 5.64 -15.86 28.14
N LYS A 20 4.41 -16.40 28.03
CA LYS A 20 3.50 -16.12 26.92
C LYS A 20 3.09 -14.65 26.87
N GLY A 21 2.79 -14.03 28.02
CA GLY A 21 2.47 -12.61 28.11
C GLY A 21 3.62 -11.71 27.64
N GLN A 22 4.84 -12.01 28.08
CA GLN A 22 6.04 -11.27 27.66
C GLN A 22 6.37 -11.47 26.18
N LEU A 23 6.22 -12.70 25.65
CA LEU A 23 6.41 -12.97 24.22
C LEU A 23 5.32 -12.29 23.37
N LYS A 24 4.07 -12.26 23.83
CA LYS A 24 2.99 -11.55 23.14
C LYS A 24 3.25 -10.05 23.10
N GLN A 25 3.64 -9.43 24.22
CA GLN A 25 4.02 -8.01 24.26
C GLN A 25 5.27 -7.72 23.42
N GLY A 26 6.26 -8.61 23.42
CA GLY A 26 7.44 -8.50 22.58
C GLY A 26 7.11 -8.59 21.09
N LEU A 27 6.20 -9.50 20.73
CA LEU A 27 5.70 -9.68 19.38
C LEU A 27 4.82 -8.50 18.93
N GLU A 28 3.96 -7.97 19.79
CA GLU A 28 3.15 -6.76 19.54
C GLU A 28 4.05 -5.54 19.32
N ARG A 29 5.08 -5.32 20.15
CA ARG A 29 6.05 -4.23 19.93
C ARG A 29 6.87 -4.41 18.66
N LEU A 30 7.30 -5.63 18.35
CA LEU A 30 7.99 -5.92 17.10
C LEU A 30 7.06 -5.73 15.90
N GLN A 31 5.79 -6.13 16.03
CA GLN A 31 4.78 -5.86 15.02
C GLN A 31 4.59 -4.36 14.85
N GLU A 32 4.43 -3.56 15.90
CA GLU A 32 4.31 -2.10 15.82
C GLU A 32 5.55 -1.45 15.17
N GLN A 33 6.75 -1.89 15.54
CA GLN A 33 8.01 -1.37 14.99
C GLN A 33 8.25 -1.75 13.52
N LEU A 34 7.69 -2.88 13.09
CA LEU A 34 7.83 -3.41 11.72
C LEU A 34 6.57 -3.16 10.89
N SER A 35 5.52 -2.61 11.48
CA SER A 35 4.27 -2.31 10.79
C SER A 35 4.48 -1.11 9.88
N PRO A 36 3.92 -1.12 8.67
CA PRO A 36 3.92 0.05 7.81
C PRO A 36 3.33 1.25 8.55
N VAL A 37 3.87 2.44 8.28
CA VAL A 37 3.37 3.71 8.81
C VAL A 37 1.85 3.81 8.56
N PRO A 38 1.03 4.23 9.53
CA PRO A 38 -0.42 4.30 9.36
C PRO A 38 -0.82 5.47 8.42
N TRP A 39 -2.04 5.41 7.88
CA TRP A 39 -2.56 6.41 6.94
C TRP A 39 -2.44 7.88 7.39
N PRO A 40 -2.78 8.26 8.64
CA PRO A 40 -2.69 9.66 9.08
C PRO A 40 -1.27 10.19 8.98
N GLU A 41 -0.30 9.44 9.50
CA GLU A 41 1.12 9.84 9.49
C GLU A 41 1.66 9.98 8.06
N ARG A 42 1.24 9.10 7.14
CA ARG A 42 1.60 9.22 5.72
C ARG A 42 1.05 10.51 5.11
N SER A 43 -0.23 10.81 5.34
CA SER A 43 -0.83 12.03 4.79
C SER A 43 -0.11 13.30 5.26
N GLN A 44 0.31 13.34 6.53
CA GLN A 44 1.03 14.48 7.11
C GLN A 44 2.46 14.63 6.56
N ARG A 45 3.11 13.52 6.17
CA ARG A 45 4.49 13.54 5.66
C ARG A 45 4.59 14.04 4.22
N LEU A 46 3.49 14.07 3.46
CA LEU A 46 3.49 14.40 2.02
C LEU A 46 4.29 15.66 1.68
N GLY A 47 4.00 16.78 2.35
CA GLY A 47 4.64 18.07 2.08
C GLY A 47 6.13 18.14 2.48
N ALA A 48 6.62 17.20 3.28
CA ALA A 48 8.02 17.15 3.73
C ALA A 48 8.91 16.30 2.81
N ILE A 49 8.33 15.56 1.86
CA ILE A 49 9.10 14.67 0.98
C ILE A 49 9.78 15.51 -0.12
N PRO A 50 11.12 15.47 -0.23
CA PRO A 50 11.84 16.25 -1.23
C PRO A 50 11.64 15.69 -2.64
N ASP A 51 11.67 16.58 -3.65
CA ASP A 51 11.91 16.14 -5.03
C ASP A 51 13.38 15.71 -5.18
N GLY A 52 13.62 14.70 -6.02
CA GLY A 52 14.95 14.16 -6.29
C GLY A 52 15.09 12.67 -6.01
N HIS A 53 16.34 12.21 -5.91
CA HIS A 53 16.65 10.79 -5.81
C HIS A 53 17.52 10.51 -4.59
N ALA A 54 17.04 9.64 -3.70
CA ALA A 54 17.82 9.16 -2.56
C ALA A 54 18.90 8.14 -2.96
N SER A 55 18.75 7.48 -4.11
CA SER A 55 19.66 6.43 -4.59
C SER A 55 20.13 6.68 -6.03
N ARG A 56 21.17 5.95 -6.45
CA ARG A 56 21.65 5.92 -7.84
C ARG A 56 21.06 4.75 -8.64
N TRP A 57 20.14 4.00 -8.05
CA TRP A 57 19.52 2.84 -8.67
C TRP A 57 18.73 3.26 -9.93
N GLN A 58 18.71 2.39 -10.93
CA GLN A 58 18.00 2.61 -12.19
C GLN A 58 17.34 1.31 -12.66
N PRO A 59 16.13 1.39 -13.22
CA PRO A 59 15.47 0.23 -13.80
C PRO A 59 16.25 -0.26 -15.02
N ARG A 60 16.14 -1.55 -15.31
CA ARG A 60 16.71 -2.11 -16.53
C ARG A 60 16.07 -1.48 -17.77
N PRO A 61 16.85 -1.10 -18.80
CA PRO A 61 16.28 -0.59 -20.05
C PRO A 61 15.28 -1.60 -20.64
N SER A 62 14.17 -1.08 -21.19
CA SER A 62 13.12 -1.90 -21.83
C SER A 62 12.41 -2.89 -20.89
N SER A 63 12.48 -2.68 -19.57
CA SER A 63 11.69 -3.42 -18.58
C SER A 63 10.36 -2.73 -18.29
N SER A 64 9.41 -3.44 -17.68
CA SER A 64 8.16 -2.85 -17.17
C SER A 64 8.42 -1.68 -16.21
N SER A 65 9.52 -1.73 -15.45
CA SER A 65 9.92 -0.67 -14.52
C SER A 65 10.44 0.57 -15.22
N ALA A 66 11.03 0.43 -16.42
CA ALA A 66 11.40 1.56 -17.26
C ALA A 66 10.15 2.24 -17.86
N GLU A 67 9.15 1.45 -18.26
CA GLU A 67 7.86 1.98 -18.72
C GLU A 67 7.07 2.67 -17.59
N LEU A 68 7.16 2.13 -16.37
CA LEU A 68 6.64 2.79 -15.16
C LEU A 68 7.34 4.13 -14.91
N ALA A 69 8.67 4.20 -15.08
CA ALA A 69 9.41 5.45 -14.92
C ALA A 69 8.90 6.55 -15.87
N LEU A 70 8.57 6.20 -17.12
CA LEU A 70 7.99 7.15 -18.08
C LEU A 70 6.62 7.63 -17.62
N LEU A 71 5.75 6.71 -17.19
CA LEU A 71 4.42 7.06 -16.68
C LEU A 71 4.48 8.02 -15.48
N LEU A 72 5.38 7.77 -14.54
CA LEU A 72 5.53 8.60 -13.34
C LEU A 72 6.22 9.95 -13.62
N ALA A 73 6.94 10.09 -14.74
CA ALA A 73 7.59 11.35 -15.10
C ALA A 73 6.61 12.44 -15.52
N ASP A 74 5.44 12.05 -16.04
CA ASP A 74 4.39 12.98 -16.48
C ASP A 74 3.56 13.53 -15.30
N LEU A 75 3.74 12.98 -14.09
CA LEU A 75 2.95 13.37 -12.93
C LEU A 75 3.45 14.67 -12.27
N PRO A 76 2.52 15.54 -11.82
CA PRO A 76 2.85 16.68 -10.96
C PRO A 76 3.61 16.24 -9.71
N LEU A 77 4.48 17.14 -9.19
CA LEU A 77 5.29 16.84 -7.99
C LEU A 77 4.43 16.42 -6.79
N VAL A 78 3.28 17.07 -6.59
CA VAL A 78 2.38 16.75 -5.47
C VAL A 78 1.88 15.32 -5.53
N GLU A 79 1.55 14.81 -6.73
CA GLU A 79 1.12 13.42 -6.91
C GLU A 79 2.28 12.45 -6.69
N ARG A 80 3.48 12.81 -7.15
CA ARG A 80 4.70 12.04 -6.86
C ARG A 80 5.02 11.99 -5.36
N GLN A 81 4.79 13.07 -4.62
CA GLN A 81 4.94 13.13 -3.17
C GLN A 81 3.88 12.28 -2.44
N LEU A 82 2.63 12.28 -2.93
CA LEU A 82 1.61 11.38 -2.41
C LEU A 82 2.03 9.92 -2.61
N LEU A 83 2.43 9.54 -3.82
CA LEU A 83 2.93 8.19 -4.12
C LEU A 83 4.13 7.84 -3.25
N ALA A 84 5.09 8.75 -3.08
CA ALA A 84 6.24 8.53 -2.21
C ALA A 84 5.80 8.24 -0.77
N SER A 85 4.85 8.99 -0.25
CA SER A 85 4.33 8.78 1.09
C SER A 85 3.61 7.43 1.24
N LEU A 86 2.84 7.01 0.26
CA LEU A 86 2.12 5.73 0.27
C LEU A 86 3.05 4.52 0.15
N LEU A 87 4.17 4.68 -0.55
CA LEU A 87 5.16 3.64 -0.81
C LEU A 87 6.31 3.61 0.24
N ASP A 88 6.29 4.50 1.25
CA ASP A 88 7.43 4.75 2.15
C ASP A 88 8.73 5.10 1.39
N ALA A 89 8.63 5.77 0.25
CA ALA A 89 9.79 6.20 -0.51
C ALA A 89 10.46 7.41 0.16
N PRO A 90 11.81 7.46 0.20
CA PRO A 90 12.54 8.57 0.84
C PRO A 90 12.49 9.89 0.05
N SER A 91 12.06 9.86 -1.22
CA SER A 91 12.03 11.02 -2.11
C SER A 91 10.98 10.85 -3.21
N ALA A 92 10.45 11.95 -3.73
CA ALA A 92 9.41 11.98 -4.77
C ALA A 92 9.95 11.94 -6.21
N GLY A 93 11.25 11.77 -6.43
CA GLY A 93 11.78 11.61 -7.77
C GLY A 93 11.38 10.27 -8.39
N VAL A 94 11.10 10.29 -9.68
CA VAL A 94 10.63 9.15 -10.48
C VAL A 94 11.38 7.85 -10.18
N ARG A 95 12.71 7.87 -10.21
CA ARG A 95 13.53 6.66 -9.96
C ARG A 95 13.37 6.10 -8.55
N ALA A 96 13.23 6.98 -7.56
CA ALA A 96 13.03 6.56 -6.17
C ALA A 96 11.65 5.92 -5.98
N LEU A 97 10.63 6.43 -6.68
CA LEU A 97 9.30 5.80 -6.70
C LEU A 97 9.34 4.42 -7.35
N VAL A 98 10.00 4.28 -8.50
CA VAL A 98 10.16 2.99 -9.17
C VAL A 98 10.93 2.01 -8.28
N GLU A 99 12.03 2.44 -7.66
CA GLU A 99 12.79 1.61 -6.73
C GLU A 99 11.91 1.18 -5.54
N ALA A 100 11.12 2.10 -4.98
CA ALA A 100 10.21 1.79 -3.88
C ALA A 100 9.19 0.72 -4.29
N VAL A 101 8.61 0.83 -5.49
CA VAL A 101 7.73 -0.20 -6.06
C VAL A 101 8.45 -1.55 -6.19
N GLU A 102 9.68 -1.57 -6.70
CA GLU A 102 10.42 -2.83 -6.86
C GLU A 102 10.76 -3.49 -5.52
N ARG A 103 10.95 -2.70 -4.46
CA ARG A 103 11.28 -3.15 -3.11
C ARG A 103 10.05 -3.47 -2.27
N LEU A 104 8.83 -3.24 -2.78
CA LEU A 104 7.61 -3.58 -2.07
C LEU A 104 7.60 -5.05 -1.67
N GLN A 105 7.18 -5.29 -0.43
CA GLN A 105 7.09 -6.61 0.19
C GLN A 105 5.62 -7.02 0.33
N LEU A 106 5.01 -7.40 -0.79
CA LEU A 106 3.58 -7.69 -0.88
C LEU A 106 3.19 -9.01 -0.19
N ASP A 107 4.05 -10.02 -0.25
CA ASP A 107 3.84 -11.34 0.38
C ASP A 107 4.97 -11.65 1.40
N TRP A 108 4.71 -12.51 2.38
CA TRP A 108 5.71 -12.95 3.35
C TRP A 108 6.89 -13.67 2.67
N ARG A 109 6.64 -14.42 1.58
CA ARG A 109 7.71 -15.06 0.80
C ARG A 109 8.71 -14.06 0.26
N GLN A 110 8.20 -12.89 -0.14
CA GLN A 110 9.02 -11.82 -0.66
C GLN A 110 9.95 -11.22 0.41
N ARG A 111 9.55 -11.25 1.68
CA ARG A 111 10.34 -10.77 2.83
C ARG A 111 11.50 -11.70 3.18
N LEU A 112 11.35 -12.98 2.86
CA LEU A 112 12.31 -14.03 3.21
C LEU A 112 13.23 -14.41 2.05
N ASP A 113 13.15 -13.71 0.92
CA ASP A 113 14.00 -13.96 -0.24
C ASP A 113 15.28 -13.10 -0.16
N PRO A 114 16.43 -13.67 0.27
CA PRO A 114 17.68 -12.92 0.34
C PRO A 114 18.32 -12.69 -1.04
N LEU A 115 17.85 -13.37 -2.09
CA LEU A 115 18.46 -13.31 -3.43
C LEU A 115 17.88 -12.17 -4.27
N HIS A 116 16.62 -11.79 -4.01
CA HIS A 116 15.93 -10.74 -4.76
C HIS A 116 15.51 -9.59 -3.84
N SER A 117 16.34 -8.54 -3.81
CA SER A 117 16.02 -7.28 -3.13
C SER A 117 15.11 -6.35 -3.94
N HIS A 118 15.07 -6.55 -5.26
CA HIS A 118 14.28 -5.77 -6.22
C HIS A 118 13.52 -6.73 -7.12
N ARG A 119 12.23 -6.46 -7.32
CA ARG A 119 11.37 -7.21 -8.24
C ARG A 119 10.82 -6.25 -9.27
N GLU A 120 10.98 -6.60 -10.55
CA GLU A 120 10.44 -5.81 -11.64
C GLU A 120 8.93 -5.56 -11.45
N TYR A 121 8.45 -4.41 -11.90
CA TYR A 121 7.07 -3.98 -11.69
C TYR A 121 6.02 -5.03 -12.13
N ALA A 122 6.22 -5.69 -13.28
CA ALA A 122 5.34 -6.77 -13.75
C ALA A 122 5.23 -7.94 -12.75
N ALA A 123 6.30 -8.28 -12.04
CA ALA A 123 6.29 -9.33 -11.02
C ALA A 123 5.56 -8.89 -9.75
N GLN A 124 5.62 -7.60 -9.41
CA GLN A 124 4.82 -7.04 -8.31
C GLN A 124 3.33 -7.08 -8.63
N LEU A 125 2.94 -6.72 -9.85
CA LEU A 125 1.55 -6.82 -10.31
C LEU A 125 1.05 -8.26 -10.27
N GLU A 126 1.82 -9.22 -10.82
CA GLU A 126 1.48 -10.65 -10.74
C GLU A 126 1.28 -11.11 -9.28
N THR A 127 2.20 -10.72 -8.38
CA THR A 127 2.10 -11.09 -6.97
C THR A 127 0.81 -10.54 -6.36
N LEU A 128 0.49 -9.27 -6.62
CA LEU A 128 -0.71 -8.65 -6.08
C LEU A 128 -1.98 -9.31 -6.63
N VAL A 129 -2.06 -9.57 -7.93
CA VAL A 129 -3.20 -10.27 -8.57
C VAL A 129 -3.40 -11.63 -7.93
N SER A 130 -2.31 -12.37 -7.70
CA SER A 130 -2.37 -13.66 -7.03
C SER A 130 -2.83 -13.56 -5.57
N LEU A 131 -2.42 -12.53 -4.83
CA LEU A 131 -2.84 -12.30 -3.44
C LEU A 131 -4.33 -11.97 -3.35
N LEU A 132 -4.87 -11.27 -4.35
CA LEU A 132 -6.30 -10.98 -4.46
C LEU A 132 -7.13 -12.16 -4.97
N GLY A 133 -6.50 -13.31 -5.28
CA GLY A 133 -7.19 -14.51 -5.75
C GLY A 133 -7.71 -14.43 -7.20
N LEU A 134 -7.18 -13.50 -7.99
CA LEU A 134 -7.60 -13.24 -9.36
C LEU A 134 -6.83 -14.13 -10.35
N PRO A 135 -7.37 -14.39 -11.55
CA PRO A 135 -6.62 -15.06 -12.60
C PRO A 135 -5.42 -14.17 -13.00
N VAL A 136 -4.23 -14.74 -12.95
CA VAL A 136 -2.98 -14.05 -13.29
C VAL A 136 -2.72 -14.15 -14.80
N ALA A 137 -2.53 -13.01 -15.47
CA ALA A 137 -2.01 -12.98 -16.84
C ALA A 137 -0.47 -13.12 -16.83
N ALA A 138 0.09 -13.59 -17.95
CA ALA A 138 1.54 -13.76 -18.09
C ALA A 138 2.29 -12.45 -17.81
N ARG A 139 3.51 -12.52 -17.26
CA ARG A 139 4.35 -11.34 -16.94
C ARG A 139 4.57 -10.40 -18.12
N SER A 140 4.64 -10.92 -19.35
CA SER A 140 4.76 -10.12 -20.57
C SER A 140 3.48 -9.34 -20.92
N ALA A 141 2.33 -9.77 -20.41
CA ALA A 141 1.02 -9.14 -20.58
C ALA A 141 0.60 -8.38 -19.30
N TYR A 142 1.57 -7.75 -18.62
CA TYR A 142 1.34 -7.12 -17.32
C TYR A 142 0.29 -5.99 -17.34
N LEU A 143 0.05 -5.34 -18.48
CA LEU A 143 -1.01 -4.35 -18.65
C LEU A 143 -2.41 -4.92 -18.39
N GLU A 144 -2.64 -6.21 -18.70
CA GLU A 144 -3.89 -6.88 -18.38
C GLU A 144 -4.03 -7.08 -16.85
N ASN A 145 -2.93 -7.38 -16.17
CA ASN A 145 -2.87 -7.44 -14.72
C ASN A 145 -3.11 -6.05 -14.10
N GLU A 146 -2.57 -4.96 -14.66
CA GLU A 146 -2.88 -3.59 -14.22
C GLU A 146 -4.38 -3.30 -14.27
N LEU A 147 -5.02 -3.59 -15.41
CA LEU A 147 -6.46 -3.34 -15.58
C LEU A 147 -7.29 -4.12 -14.56
N ARG A 148 -6.98 -5.41 -14.36
CA ARG A 148 -7.65 -6.26 -13.37
C ARG A 148 -7.45 -5.71 -11.95
N LEU A 149 -6.21 -5.37 -11.59
CA LEU A 149 -5.88 -4.81 -10.28
C LEU A 149 -6.61 -3.51 -10.01
N PHE A 150 -6.67 -2.60 -10.99
CA PHE A 150 -7.34 -1.32 -10.82
C PHE A 150 -8.82 -1.49 -10.43
N ARG A 151 -9.54 -2.37 -11.15
CA ARG A 151 -10.97 -2.62 -10.90
C ARG A 151 -11.21 -3.26 -9.53
N GLU A 152 -10.36 -4.22 -9.18
CA GLU A 152 -10.50 -4.98 -7.94
C GLU A 152 -10.09 -4.14 -6.73
N LEU A 153 -9.05 -3.32 -6.84
CA LEU A 153 -8.65 -2.40 -5.76
C LEU A 153 -9.66 -1.28 -5.56
N ASP A 154 -10.28 -0.76 -6.61
CA ASP A 154 -11.39 0.21 -6.49
C ASP A 154 -12.60 -0.41 -5.77
N SER A 155 -12.91 -1.68 -6.04
CA SER A 155 -13.97 -2.42 -5.36
C SER A 155 -13.64 -2.72 -3.89
N LEU A 156 -12.44 -3.23 -3.63
CA LEU A 156 -11.94 -3.49 -2.27
C LEU A 156 -11.86 -2.21 -1.44
N LEU A 157 -11.54 -1.07 -2.07
CA LEU A 157 -11.54 0.21 -1.39
C LEU A 157 -12.92 0.53 -0.83
N LEU A 158 -14.00 0.31 -1.58
CA LEU A 158 -15.37 0.46 -1.08
C LEU A 158 -15.64 -0.42 0.14
N GLU A 159 -15.25 -1.69 0.07
CA GLU A 159 -15.47 -2.66 1.14
C GLU A 159 -14.66 -2.35 2.41
N SER A 160 -13.47 -1.77 2.23
CA SER A 160 -12.55 -1.41 3.32
C SER A 160 -13.00 -0.18 4.11
N LEU A 161 -13.96 0.61 3.62
CA LEU A 161 -14.40 1.83 4.29
C LEU A 161 -15.37 1.52 5.45
N PRO A 162 -15.56 2.45 6.40
CA PRO A 162 -16.61 2.35 7.42
C PRO A 162 -18.03 2.21 6.82
N LEU A 163 -18.89 1.38 7.43
CA LEU A 163 -20.24 1.07 6.93
C LEU A 163 -21.08 2.30 6.58
N ARG A 164 -20.97 3.39 7.36
CA ARG A 164 -21.71 4.64 7.09
C ARG A 164 -21.34 5.26 5.75
N LEU A 165 -20.06 5.19 5.35
CA LEU A 165 -19.55 5.77 4.11
C LEU A 165 -19.84 4.85 2.93
N ARG A 166 -19.85 3.53 3.14
CA ARG A 166 -20.15 2.56 2.06
C ARG A 166 -21.49 2.84 1.40
N GLY A 167 -22.54 3.08 2.19
CA GLY A 167 -23.89 3.32 1.65
C GLY A 167 -23.98 4.59 0.81
N GLU A 168 -23.36 5.68 1.28
CA GLU A 168 -23.34 6.94 0.53
C GLU A 168 -22.51 6.81 -0.76
N LEU A 169 -21.30 6.26 -0.65
CA LEU A 169 -20.36 6.17 -1.75
C LEU A 169 -20.77 5.13 -2.80
N ALA A 170 -21.42 4.02 -2.40
CA ALA A 170 -21.98 3.04 -3.33
C ALA A 170 -23.11 3.62 -4.20
N ASN A 171 -23.84 4.63 -3.70
CA ASN A 171 -24.84 5.34 -4.49
C ASN A 171 -24.23 6.38 -5.45
N ARG A 172 -23.01 6.85 -5.15
CA ARG A 172 -22.30 7.89 -5.93
C ARG A 172 -21.37 7.31 -6.99
N PHE A 173 -20.77 6.16 -6.73
CA PHE A 173 -19.74 5.56 -7.57
C PHE A 173 -20.03 4.10 -7.87
N VAL A 174 -19.78 3.70 -9.11
CA VAL A 174 -19.81 2.30 -9.53
C VAL A 174 -18.48 1.66 -9.18
N ALA A 175 -18.52 0.59 -8.39
CA ALA A 175 -17.33 -0.16 -8.00
C ALA A 175 -16.61 -0.73 -9.24
N GLY A 176 -15.30 -0.56 -9.30
CA GLY A 176 -14.45 -1.03 -10.39
C GLY A 176 -14.31 -0.05 -11.55
N GLU A 177 -14.97 1.10 -11.53
CA GLU A 177 -14.81 2.14 -12.57
C GLU A 177 -13.75 3.20 -12.20
N GLY A 178 -13.10 3.06 -11.04
CA GLY A 178 -12.04 3.95 -10.59
C GLY A 178 -12.53 5.26 -10.00
N GLY A 179 -13.85 5.44 -9.87
CA GLY A 179 -14.45 6.65 -9.31
C GLY A 179 -14.07 6.82 -7.84
N LEU A 180 -14.04 5.71 -7.08
CA LEU A 180 -13.69 5.72 -5.67
C LEU A 180 -12.21 5.96 -5.47
N MET A 181 -11.33 5.33 -6.26
CA MET A 181 -9.89 5.60 -6.19
C MET A 181 -9.58 7.07 -6.46
N ARG A 182 -10.20 7.68 -7.49
CA ARG A 182 -10.03 9.12 -7.79
C ARG A 182 -10.55 10.00 -6.65
N TRP A 183 -11.73 9.70 -6.13
CA TRP A 183 -12.29 10.46 -5.01
C TRP A 183 -11.37 10.36 -3.79
N TRP A 184 -10.90 9.15 -3.45
CA TRP A 184 -10.01 8.95 -2.31
C TRP A 184 -8.65 9.61 -2.48
N HIS A 185 -8.11 9.60 -3.70
CA HIS A 185 -6.92 10.38 -4.03
C HIS A 185 -7.11 11.87 -3.68
N SER A 186 -8.23 12.48 -4.09
CA SER A 186 -8.55 13.87 -3.73
C SER A 186 -8.70 14.07 -2.21
N GLN A 187 -9.33 13.12 -1.50
CA GLN A 187 -9.46 13.18 -0.03
C GLN A 187 -8.09 13.08 0.68
N LEU A 188 -7.16 12.28 0.17
CA LEU A 188 -5.81 12.18 0.71
C LEU A 188 -5.04 13.50 0.55
N LEU A 189 -5.16 14.16 -0.60
CA LEU A 189 -4.58 15.48 -0.83
C LEU A 189 -5.20 16.55 0.08
N ALA A 190 -6.52 16.51 0.26
CA ALA A 190 -7.22 17.40 1.19
C ALA A 190 -6.74 17.22 2.63
N ARG A 191 -6.64 15.97 3.10
CA ARG A 191 -6.15 15.63 4.45
C ARG A 191 -4.69 15.99 4.65
N ALA A 192 -3.87 15.95 3.59
CA ALA A 192 -2.48 16.42 3.61
C ALA A 192 -2.36 17.96 3.63
N GLY A 193 -3.48 18.70 3.56
CA GLY A 193 -3.49 20.16 3.57
C GLY A 193 -3.06 20.79 2.24
N VAL A 194 -3.14 20.05 1.13
CA VAL A 194 -2.80 20.57 -0.19
C VAL A 194 -3.86 21.60 -0.62
N PRO A 195 -3.48 22.84 -0.99
CA PRO A 195 -4.43 23.86 -1.43
C PRO A 195 -5.26 23.40 -2.63
N GLY A 196 -6.55 23.76 -2.63
CA GLY A 196 -7.48 23.42 -3.71
C GLY A 196 -8.26 22.12 -3.51
N TYR A 197 -8.00 21.38 -2.44
CA TYR A 197 -8.74 20.16 -2.09
C TYR A 197 -9.49 20.34 -0.77
N GLY A 198 -10.75 19.87 -0.73
CA GLY A 198 -11.61 19.90 0.46
C GLY A 198 -11.89 18.50 0.98
N VAL A 199 -11.90 18.33 2.31
CA VAL A 199 -12.31 17.08 2.95
C VAL A 199 -13.84 17.03 2.95
N GLU A 200 -14.42 16.05 2.27
CA GLU A 200 -15.88 15.90 2.11
C GLU A 200 -16.40 14.71 2.92
N GLY A 201 -17.23 14.97 3.94
CA GLY A 201 -17.98 13.92 4.64
C GLY A 201 -17.16 12.93 5.47
N LEU A 202 -15.85 13.18 5.64
CA LEU A 202 -14.95 12.33 6.42
C LEU A 202 -14.70 12.90 7.81
N GLY A 203 -14.81 12.02 8.80
CA GLY A 203 -14.30 12.24 10.16
C GLY A 203 -12.80 11.95 10.23
N GLU A 204 -12.14 12.39 11.29
CA GLU A 204 -10.68 12.29 11.46
C GLU A 204 -10.18 10.85 11.36
N GLU A 205 -10.96 9.88 11.86
CA GLU A 205 -10.64 8.45 11.92
C GLU A 205 -11.11 7.63 10.69
N ASP A 206 -11.73 8.26 9.69
CA ASP A 206 -12.19 7.53 8.50
C ASP A 206 -11.06 7.23 7.53
N TRP A 207 -10.43 6.09 7.74
CA TRP A 207 -9.40 5.54 6.86
C TRP A 207 -9.84 4.18 6.31
N PRO A 208 -9.42 3.83 5.08
CA PRO A 208 -9.71 2.51 4.53
C PRO A 208 -8.89 1.46 5.28
N ASP A 209 -9.52 0.33 5.57
CA ASP A 209 -8.84 -0.88 6.04
C ASP A 209 -8.14 -1.60 4.87
N MET A 210 -7.26 -0.87 4.18
CA MET A 210 -6.47 -1.33 3.03
C MET A 210 -5.02 -0.87 3.20
N PRO A 211 -4.02 -1.69 2.83
CA PRO A 211 -2.63 -1.26 2.82
C PRO A 211 -2.39 -0.06 1.89
N PRO A 212 -1.70 1.01 2.34
CA PRO A 212 -1.39 2.18 1.51
C PRO A 212 -0.65 1.84 0.21
N ALA A 213 0.25 0.85 0.26
CA ALA A 213 0.97 0.38 -0.92
C ALA A 213 0.05 -0.28 -1.97
N TRP A 214 -1.04 -0.93 -1.55
CA TRP A 214 -2.02 -1.49 -2.48
C TRP A 214 -2.79 -0.38 -3.18
N PHE A 215 -3.22 0.64 -2.42
CA PHE A 215 -3.83 1.83 -3.00
C PHE A 215 -2.88 2.52 -3.98
N ALA A 216 -1.58 2.67 -3.64
CA ALA A 216 -0.59 3.24 -4.54
C ALA A 216 -0.45 2.44 -5.84
N LEU A 217 -0.37 1.11 -5.77
CA LEU A 217 -0.30 0.25 -6.95
C LEU A 217 -1.56 0.33 -7.81
N GLY A 218 -2.74 0.38 -7.18
CA GLY A 218 -4.00 0.58 -7.90
C GLY A 218 -4.06 1.97 -8.55
N TRP A 219 -3.60 3.02 -7.87
CA TRP A 219 -3.55 4.37 -8.45
C TRP A 219 -2.63 4.39 -9.68
N ILE A 220 -1.43 3.82 -9.56
CA ILE A 220 -0.47 3.68 -10.67
C ILE A 220 -1.10 2.91 -11.85
N ALA A 221 -1.77 1.80 -11.59
CA ALA A 221 -2.48 1.03 -12.63
C ALA A 221 -3.65 1.81 -13.25
N GLY A 222 -4.23 2.74 -12.49
CA GLY A 222 -5.29 3.65 -12.93
C GLY A 222 -4.78 4.79 -13.81
N LEU A 223 -3.55 5.27 -13.61
CA LEU A 223 -3.01 6.44 -14.33
C LEU A 223 -3.11 6.31 -15.85
N ARG A 224 -2.80 5.12 -16.39
CA ARG A 224 -2.90 4.84 -17.84
C ARG A 224 -4.35 4.85 -18.33
N GLN A 225 -5.30 4.46 -17.48
CA GLN A 225 -6.72 4.42 -17.83
C GLN A 225 -7.38 5.80 -17.76
N THR A 226 -6.91 6.66 -16.87
CA THR A 226 -7.34 8.06 -16.79
C THR A 226 -6.76 8.90 -17.92
N GLY A 227 -5.51 8.65 -18.34
CA GLY A 227 -4.88 9.39 -19.44
C GLY A 227 -5.55 9.19 -20.80
N ASP A 228 -6.25 8.07 -21.01
CA ASP A 228 -7.02 7.78 -22.22
C ASP A 228 -8.42 8.43 -22.24
N ARG A 229 -8.91 8.96 -21.11
CA ARG A 229 -10.24 9.61 -21.04
C ARG A 229 -10.22 11.12 -21.34
N ASP A 230 -9.04 11.74 -21.29
CA ASP A 230 -8.83 13.16 -21.60
C ASP A 230 -8.24 13.39 -23.01
N ARG A 231 -8.28 12.37 -23.88
CA ARG A 231 -7.96 12.45 -25.32
C ARG A 231 -9.19 12.10 -26.16
#